data_AF-A0A1X7PGF9-F1
#
_entry.id   AF-A0A1X7PGF9-F1
#
_cell.length_a   1.000
_cell.length_b   1.000
_cell.length_c   1.000
_cell.angle_alpha   90.00
_cell.angle_beta   90.00
_cell.angle_gamma   90.00
#
_symmetry.space_group_name_H-M   'P 1'
#
loop_
_entity.id
_entity.type
_entity.pdbx_description
1 polymer ?
#
loop_
_entity_poly.entity_id
_entity_poly.type
_entity_poly.pdbx_seq_one_letter_code
_entity_poly.pdbx_strand_id
1 'polypeptide(L)'
;MTELSTSGGAAPGDLTPEQATQVDVAEYELRRLGLAEARVLHRGDLAIIDAPARDLSLIANSPLRGEVLRAVSAAGFAHVALDLSGRA
;
A
#
# COMPACT_ATOMS: atom_id res chain seq x y z
N MET A 1 5.88 -12.26 -35.95
CA MET A 1 4.70 -12.31 -35.06
C MET A 1 5.25 -12.52 -33.66
N THR A 2 5.48 -11.42 -32.94
CA THR A 2 6.18 -11.41 -31.65
C THR A 2 5.22 -11.89 -30.58
N GLU A 3 5.52 -13.01 -29.94
CA GLU A 3 4.76 -13.50 -28.79
C GLU A 3 4.97 -12.53 -27.62
N LEU A 4 3.88 -11.92 -27.18
CA LEU A 4 3.83 -11.16 -25.94
C LEU A 4 3.95 -12.15 -24.78
N SER A 5 5.13 -12.22 -24.19
CA SER A 5 5.34 -12.83 -22.88
C SER A 5 4.55 -12.04 -21.83
N THR A 6 3.36 -12.52 -21.48
CA THR A 6 2.69 -12.15 -20.24
C THR A 6 3.40 -12.87 -19.10
N SER A 7 4.45 -12.27 -18.56
CA SER A 7 5.08 -12.76 -17.33
C SER A 7 4.17 -12.47 -16.14
N GLY A 8 3.63 -13.54 -15.57
CA GLY A 8 3.36 -13.68 -14.14
C GLY A 8 2.27 -12.77 -13.57
N GLY A 9 1.01 -13.14 -13.78
CA GLY A 9 -0.04 -12.73 -12.86
C GLY A 9 0.22 -13.39 -11.51
N ALA A 10 0.69 -12.61 -10.55
CA ALA A 10 0.96 -13.06 -9.21
C ALA A 10 -0.35 -13.52 -8.53
N ALA A 11 -0.41 -14.79 -8.12
CA ALA A 11 -1.55 -15.36 -7.40
C ALA A 11 -1.56 -14.85 -5.94
N PRO A 12 -2.69 -14.92 -5.22
CA PRO A 12 -2.70 -14.68 -3.78
C PRO A 12 -1.80 -15.72 -3.09
N GLY A 13 -0.58 -15.32 -2.72
CA GLY A 13 0.49 -16.19 -2.22
C GLY A 13 1.93 -15.71 -2.45
N ASP A 14 2.15 -14.64 -3.20
CA ASP A 14 3.48 -14.31 -3.76
C ASP A 14 4.37 -13.38 -2.92
N LEU A 15 4.08 -13.21 -1.62
CA LEU A 15 4.96 -12.48 -0.70
C LEU A 15 5.85 -13.44 0.08
N THR A 16 7.13 -13.10 0.21
CA THR A 16 7.97 -13.78 1.22
C THR A 16 7.49 -13.42 2.64
N PRO A 17 7.84 -14.21 3.67
CA PRO A 17 7.47 -13.88 5.05
C PRO A 17 7.89 -12.47 5.49
N GLU A 18 9.05 -12.00 5.01
CA GLU A 18 9.56 -10.66 5.30
C GLU A 18 8.69 -9.59 4.64
N GLN A 19 8.31 -9.78 3.38
CA GLN A 19 7.42 -8.86 2.66
C GLN A 19 6.01 -8.83 3.26
N ALA A 20 5.50 -9.99 3.69
CA ALA A 20 4.22 -10.08 4.41
C ALA A 20 4.29 -9.31 5.74
N THR A 21 5.37 -9.50 6.52
CA THR A 21 5.60 -8.76 7.76
C THR A 21 5.67 -7.26 7.53
N GLN A 22 6.37 -6.83 6.46
CA GLN A 22 6.47 -5.42 6.07
C GLN A 22 5.10 -4.82 5.73
N VAL A 23 4.25 -5.55 4.98
CA VAL A 23 2.86 -5.15 4.69
C VAL A 23 2.05 -5.07 5.98
N ASP A 24 2.13 -6.07 6.85
CA ASP A 24 1.38 -6.14 8.11
C ASP A 24 1.71 -4.96 9.04
N VAL A 25 3.00 -4.61 9.16
CA VAL A 25 3.46 -3.45 9.95
C VAL A 25 2.91 -2.15 9.37
N ALA A 26 2.97 -1.97 8.05
CA ALA A 26 2.44 -0.77 7.41
C ALA A 26 0.91 -0.65 7.62
N GLU A 27 0.15 -1.72 7.39
CA GLU A 27 -1.30 -1.72 7.60
C GLU A 27 -1.68 -1.52 9.08
N TYR A 28 -0.91 -2.09 10.01
CA TYR A 28 -1.11 -1.85 11.44
C TYR A 28 -0.99 -0.37 11.80
N GLU A 29 0.05 0.32 11.31
CA GLU A 29 0.23 1.75 11.58
C GLU A 29 -0.85 2.60 10.89
N LEU A 30 -1.26 2.26 9.67
CA LEU A 30 -2.39 2.94 9.01
C LEU A 30 -3.69 2.82 9.82
N ARG A 31 -3.96 1.64 10.40
CA ARG A 31 -5.10 1.45 11.32
C ARG A 31 -4.98 2.33 12.56
N ARG A 32 -3.78 2.49 13.13
CA ARG A 32 -3.55 3.39 14.28
C ARG A 32 -3.79 4.87 13.95
N LEU A 33 -3.62 5.26 12.69
CA LEU A 33 -3.95 6.59 12.18
C LEU A 33 -5.45 6.76 11.84
N GLY A 34 -6.28 5.75 12.10
CA GLY A 34 -7.73 5.78 11.83
C GLY A 34 -8.14 5.26 10.46
N LEU A 35 -7.19 4.80 9.63
CA LEU A 35 -7.45 4.28 8.27
C LEU A 35 -7.72 2.77 8.31
N ALA A 36 -8.76 2.35 9.04
CA ALA A 36 -9.01 0.95 9.38
C ALA A 36 -9.19 0.01 8.16
N GLU A 37 -9.72 0.54 7.07
CA GLU A 37 -10.00 -0.19 5.83
C GLU A 37 -8.87 -0.08 4.80
N ALA A 38 -7.81 0.67 5.07
CA ALA A 38 -6.66 0.73 4.19
C ALA A 38 -5.96 -0.64 4.08
N ARG A 39 -5.43 -0.90 2.89
CA ARG A 39 -4.60 -2.06 2.53
C ARG A 39 -3.31 -1.57 1.90
N VAL A 40 -2.25 -2.36 2.01
CA VAL A 40 -0.97 -2.07 1.38
C VAL A 40 -0.64 -3.13 0.34
N LEU A 41 -0.58 -2.72 -0.93
CA LEU A 41 -0.11 -3.57 -2.02
C LEU A 41 1.41 -3.40 -2.16
N HIS A 42 2.14 -4.48 -1.94
CA HIS A 42 3.60 -4.51 -2.08
C HIS A 42 4.02 -4.68 -3.55
N ARG A 43 4.89 -3.80 -4.05
CA ARG A 43 5.45 -3.83 -5.42
C ARG A 43 6.95 -3.47 -5.40
N GLY A 44 7.79 -4.42 -4.97
CA GLY A 44 9.19 -4.14 -4.70
C GLY A 44 9.30 -3.09 -3.58
N ASP A 45 10.03 -2.01 -3.80
CA ASP A 45 10.24 -0.96 -2.80
C ASP A 45 9.06 0.03 -2.69
N LEU A 46 8.00 -0.17 -3.48
CA LEU A 46 6.80 0.66 -3.51
C LEU A 46 5.66 0.01 -2.71
N ALA A 47 5.11 0.77 -1.76
CA ALA A 47 3.81 0.53 -1.15
C ALA A 47 2.73 1.33 -1.89
N ILE A 48 1.68 0.66 -2.36
CA ILE A 48 0.46 1.32 -2.86
C ILE A 48 -0.62 1.16 -1.80
N ILE A 49 -1.06 2.29 -1.25
CA ILE A 49 -2.17 2.34 -0.31
C ILE A 49 -3.46 2.25 -1.11
N ASP A 50 -4.23 1.21 -0.84
CA ASP A 50 -5.58 1.03 -1.35
C ASP A 50 -6.58 1.26 -0.21
N ALA A 51 -7.47 2.23 -0.37
CA ALA A 51 -8.37 2.70 0.68
C ALA A 51 -9.77 2.99 0.12
N PRO A 52 -10.79 3.07 0.99
CA PRO A 52 -12.11 3.52 0.57
C PRO A 52 -12.07 4.91 -0.08
N ALA A 53 -12.90 5.13 -1.11
CA ALA A 53 -12.95 6.41 -1.82
C ALA A 53 -13.14 7.63 -0.89
N ARG A 54 -13.91 7.45 0.19
CA ARG A 54 -14.17 8.46 1.24
C ARG A 54 -12.93 8.92 2.00
N ASP A 55 -11.87 8.10 2.04
CA ASP A 55 -10.64 8.38 2.80
C ASP A 55 -9.54 9.00 1.93
N LEU A 56 -9.65 8.94 0.59
CA LEU A 56 -8.60 9.39 -0.33
C LEU A 56 -8.20 10.86 -0.10
N SER A 57 -9.20 11.74 -0.03
CA SER A 57 -8.97 13.17 0.24
C SER A 57 -8.33 13.37 1.60
N LEU A 58 -8.72 12.60 2.63
CA LEU A 58 -8.16 12.72 3.97
C LEU A 58 -6.68 12.31 3.98
N ILE A 59 -6.34 11.19 3.34
CA ILE A 59 -4.95 10.67 3.22
C ILE A 59 -4.05 11.65 2.45
N ALA A 60 -4.56 12.28 1.41
CA ALA A 60 -3.80 13.20 0.56
C ALA A 60 -3.53 14.58 1.21
N ASN A 61 -4.18 14.91 2.33
CA ASN A 61 -4.07 16.22 2.96
C ASN A 61 -3.21 16.21 4.23
N SER A 62 -2.60 17.35 4.54
CA SER A 62 -1.86 17.54 5.80
C SER A 62 -2.81 17.68 7.00
N PRO A 63 -2.41 17.22 8.21
CA PRO A 63 -1.12 16.62 8.54
C PRO A 63 -1.03 15.11 8.21
N LEU A 64 -2.16 14.45 7.99
CA LEU A 64 -2.24 12.99 7.88
C LEU A 64 -1.35 12.42 6.77
N ARG A 65 -1.25 13.09 5.61
CA ARG A 65 -0.33 12.69 4.53
C ARG A 65 1.10 12.45 5.01
N GLY A 66 1.59 13.33 5.91
CA GLY A 66 2.94 13.21 6.46
C GLY A 66 3.07 12.09 7.48
N GLU A 67 2.02 11.81 8.25
CA GLU A 67 1.97 10.69 9.19
C GLU A 67 1.94 9.35 8.45
N VAL A 68 1.11 9.25 7.40
CA VAL A 68 1.05 8.10 6.49
C VAL A 68 2.41 7.82 5.86
N LEU A 69 3.05 8.85 5.28
CA LEU A 69 4.37 8.70 4.68
C LEU A 69 5.40 8.18 5.70
N ARG A 70 5.44 8.76 6.91
CA ARG A 70 6.36 8.30 7.96
C ARG A 70 6.08 6.86 8.40
N ALA A 71 4.82 6.52 8.62
CA ALA A 71 4.40 5.18 9.05
C ALA A 71 4.80 4.11 8.03
N VAL A 72 4.46 4.31 6.76
CA VAL A 72 4.72 3.34 5.70
C VAL A 72 6.22 3.26 5.37
N SER A 73 6.95 4.38 5.38
CA SER A 73 8.41 4.35 5.20
C SER A 73 9.13 3.68 6.37
N ALA A 74 8.65 3.85 7.61
CA ALA A 74 9.20 3.15 8.78
C ALA A 74 9.01 1.62 8.72
N ALA A 75 8.01 1.15 7.97
CA ALA A 75 7.82 -0.27 7.69
C ALA A 75 8.83 -0.83 6.67
N GLY A 76 9.63 0.02 6.01
CA GLY A 76 10.71 -0.38 5.10
C GLY A 76 10.47 -0.06 3.62
N PHE A 77 9.39 0.63 3.26
CA PHE A 77 9.13 1.02 1.87
C PHE A 77 9.86 2.32 1.49
N ALA A 78 10.53 2.34 0.34
CA ALA A 78 11.21 3.52 -0.17
C ALA A 78 10.22 4.53 -0.80
N HIS A 79 9.11 4.02 -1.34
CA HIS A 79 8.11 4.84 -2.01
C HIS A 79 6.70 4.50 -1.50
N VAL A 80 5.84 5.52 -1.46
CA VAL A 80 4.44 5.40 -1.04
C VAL A 80 3.57 6.06 -2.09
N ALA A 81 2.61 5.31 -2.63
CA ALA A 81 1.58 5.79 -3.53
C ALA A 81 0.19 5.60 -2.91
N LEU A 82 -0.78 6.35 -3.41
CA LEU A 82 -2.20 6.19 -3.09
C LEU A 82 -2.92 5.76 -4.37
N ASP A 83 -3.66 4.65 -4.31
CA ASP A 83 -4.53 4.24 -5.40
C ASP A 83 -5.73 5.17 -5.47
N LEU A 84 -5.86 5.89 -6.58
CA LEU A 84 -6.94 6.86 -6.80
C LEU A 84 -8.25 6.22 -7.25
N SER A 85 -8.26 4.92 -7.59
CA SER A 85 -9.49 4.21 -7.95
C SER A 85 -10.48 4.21 -6.78
N GLY A 86 -9.97 4.04 -5.56
CA GLY A 86 -10.74 3.96 -4.32
C GLY A 86 -11.64 2.74 -4.28
N ARG A 87 -11.46 1.85 -3.29
CA ARG A 87 -12.42 0.75 -3.11
C ARG A 87 -13.79 1.29 -2.70
N ALA A 88 -14.82 0.63 -3.21
CA ALA A 88 -16.21 0.89 -2.88
C ALA A 88 -16.50 0.58 -1.40
#